data_AF-A0A835WQ96-F1
#
_entry.id   AF-A0A835WQ96-F1
#
_cell.length_a   1.000
_cell.length_b   1.000
_cell.length_c   1.000
_cell.angle_alpha   90.00
_cell.angle_beta   90.00
_cell.angle_gamma   90.00
#
_symmetry.space_group_name_H-M   'P 1'
#
loop_
_entity.id
_entity.type
_entity.pdbx_description
1 polymer ?
#
loop_
_entity_poly.entity_id
_entity_poly.type
_entity_poly.pdbx_seq_one_letter_code
_entity_poly.pdbx_strand_id
1 'polypeptide(L)'
;MLSLRINASPRVAGRSGARDVAQCRRAALVPASQRGRCHVAHSMGKDVVDGWLDVAKLVAGGGGNKTPYEEFAGAIGRDIYVDIAGWHLYLRDMGTGVPGSSYKMSQALAQQLGPQLPKGVREADVEALLKKIPVKLGAGKIKASLYDVMPAMCVGDLARLCEEFARR
;
A
#
# COMPACT_ATOMS: atom_id res chain seq x y z
N MET A 1 -44.61 -19.74 -15.07
CA MET A 1 -44.89 -21.11 -14.59
C MET A 1 -43.58 -21.89 -14.59
N LEU A 2 -42.82 -21.86 -13.49
CA LEU A 2 -41.81 -22.87 -13.17
C LEU A 2 -41.36 -22.66 -11.70
N SER A 3 -41.73 -23.65 -10.90
CA SER A 3 -41.48 -23.79 -9.47
C SER A 3 -39.99 -23.92 -9.15
N LEU A 4 -39.56 -23.32 -8.04
CA LEU A 4 -38.52 -23.93 -7.21
C LEU A 4 -38.98 -23.95 -5.75
N ARG A 5 -39.28 -25.16 -5.28
CA ARG A 5 -39.53 -25.51 -3.89
C ARG A 5 -38.19 -25.58 -3.17
N ILE A 6 -38.01 -24.84 -2.08
CA ILE A 6 -36.92 -25.09 -1.14
C ILE A 6 -37.50 -25.74 0.11
N ASN A 7 -36.97 -26.92 0.37
CA ASN A 7 -37.32 -27.89 1.38
C ASN A 7 -36.83 -27.40 2.75
N ALA A 8 -37.75 -27.13 3.67
CA ALA A 8 -37.48 -26.96 5.09
C ALA A 8 -37.75 -28.30 5.78
N SER A 9 -36.76 -28.83 6.49
CA SER A 9 -36.98 -29.92 7.44
C SER A 9 -36.49 -29.55 8.84
N PRO A 10 -37.16 -30.09 9.88
CA PRO A 10 -37.10 -29.58 11.24
C PRO A 10 -36.20 -30.44 12.13
N ARG A 11 -35.87 -29.96 13.33
CA ARG A 11 -36.03 -30.78 14.56
C ARG A 11 -35.83 -29.99 15.83
N VAL A 12 -36.79 -30.23 16.72
CA VAL A 12 -37.02 -29.71 18.05
C VAL A 12 -36.29 -30.56 19.10
N ALA A 13 -35.83 -29.85 20.13
CA ALA A 13 -35.65 -30.19 21.55
C ALA A 13 -35.19 -31.59 21.99
N GLY A 14 -34.13 -31.59 22.81
CA GLY A 14 -33.86 -32.59 23.84
C GLY A 14 -33.59 -31.88 25.18
N ARG A 15 -34.39 -32.20 26.19
CA ARG A 15 -34.38 -31.66 27.57
C ARG A 15 -34.09 -32.83 28.52
N SER A 16 -33.13 -32.68 29.44
CA SER A 16 -32.92 -33.43 30.71
C SER A 16 -31.46 -33.21 31.13
N GLY A 17 -31.05 -33.02 32.38
CA GLY A 17 -31.67 -33.19 33.70
C GLY A 17 -30.54 -33.53 34.70
N ALA A 18 -30.76 -33.24 35.99
CA ALA A 18 -29.93 -33.55 37.18
C ALA A 18 -28.63 -32.73 37.36
N ARG A 19 -28.42 -31.93 38.43
CA ARG A 19 -28.42 -32.11 39.91
C ARG A 19 -27.12 -32.69 40.49
N ASP A 20 -26.72 -32.07 41.60
CA ASP A 20 -25.71 -32.44 42.61
C ASP A 20 -24.22 -32.36 42.25
N VAL A 21 -23.26 -32.05 43.12
CA VAL A 21 -23.10 -31.37 44.44
C VAL A 21 -21.59 -31.49 44.73
N ALA A 22 -21.01 -30.56 45.48
CA ALA A 22 -19.71 -30.70 46.20
C ALA A 22 -18.43 -30.80 45.34
N GLN A 23 -17.23 -30.41 45.75
CA GLN A 23 -16.69 -29.61 46.86
C GLN A 23 -15.18 -29.43 46.57
N CYS A 24 -14.60 -28.40 47.17
CA CYS A 24 -13.19 -28.01 47.24
C CYS A 24 -12.12 -29.11 47.04
N ARG A 25 -11.04 -28.80 46.31
CA ARG A 25 -9.69 -28.59 46.90
C ARG A 25 -8.59 -28.31 45.85
N ARG A 26 -7.77 -27.30 46.17
CA ARG A 26 -6.39 -26.99 45.75
C ARG A 26 -5.58 -28.14 45.11
N ALA A 27 -4.91 -27.83 44.00
CA ALA A 27 -3.51 -28.16 43.76
C ALA A 27 -2.91 -27.20 42.70
N ALA A 28 -1.65 -26.83 42.89
CA ALA A 28 -0.91 -25.83 42.15
C ALA A 28 -0.17 -26.41 40.91
N LEU A 29 0.34 -25.49 40.10
CA LEU A 29 1.46 -25.60 39.13
C LEU A 29 1.14 -26.06 37.70
N VAL A 30 1.28 -25.11 36.75
CA VAL A 30 2.20 -25.09 35.59
C VAL A 30 1.64 -24.09 34.55
N PRO A 31 2.36 -23.00 34.16
CA PRO A 31 1.96 -22.23 32.99
C PRO A 31 2.36 -23.01 31.73
N ALA A 32 1.40 -23.69 31.13
CA ALA A 32 1.56 -24.25 29.79
C ALA A 32 1.61 -23.07 28.80
N SER A 33 2.83 -22.81 28.30
CA SER A 33 3.12 -22.05 27.10
C SER A 33 2.21 -22.50 25.95
N GLN A 34 1.08 -21.80 25.76
CA GLN A 34 0.23 -21.99 24.59
C GLN A 34 0.70 -21.02 23.51
N ARG A 35 1.64 -21.56 22.73
CA ARG A 35 1.99 -21.23 21.35
C ARG A 35 0.98 -20.27 20.71
N GLY A 36 1.44 -19.05 20.46
CA GLY A 36 0.75 -18.11 19.58
C GLY A 36 0.44 -18.80 18.25
N ARG A 37 -0.84 -18.93 17.95
CA ARG A 37 -1.32 -19.27 16.61
C ARG A 37 -0.94 -18.12 15.69
N CYS A 38 0.12 -18.33 14.92
CA CYS A 38 0.40 -17.61 13.70
C CYS A 38 -0.71 -17.94 12.68
N HIS A 39 -1.71 -17.08 12.60
CA HIS A 39 -2.55 -16.98 11.41
C HIS A 39 -2.57 -15.52 10.98
N VAL A 40 -1.46 -15.08 10.39
CA VAL A 40 -1.47 -13.88 9.55
C VAL A 40 -1.91 -14.36 8.17
N ALA A 41 -3.20 -14.22 7.90
CA ALA A 41 -3.69 -14.23 6.53
C ALA A 41 -3.12 -12.96 5.87
N HIS A 42 -1.99 -13.09 5.18
CA HIS A 42 -1.45 -11.99 4.40
C HIS A 42 -2.41 -11.70 3.24
N SER A 43 -3.16 -10.62 3.38
CA SER A 43 -3.69 -9.89 2.24
C SER A 43 -2.49 -9.33 1.47
N MET A 44 -1.96 -10.13 0.54
CA MET A 44 -0.73 -9.91 -0.24
C MET A 44 -0.70 -8.61 -1.07
N GLY A 45 -1.75 -7.79 -1.00
CA GLY A 45 -1.90 -6.53 -1.71
C GLY A 45 -1.71 -5.28 -0.87
N LYS A 46 -1.83 -5.37 0.47
CA LYS A 46 -1.86 -4.20 1.39
C LYS A 46 -0.46 -3.89 1.95
N ASP A 47 0.26 -4.92 2.36
CA ASP A 47 1.59 -4.81 3.00
C ASP A 47 2.66 -4.14 2.11
N VAL A 48 2.50 -4.21 0.78
CA VAL A 48 3.51 -3.72 -0.18
C VAL A 48 3.45 -2.21 -0.38
N VAL A 49 2.26 -1.61 -0.27
CA VAL A 49 2.11 -0.15 -0.36
C VAL A 49 2.38 0.52 0.99
N ASP A 50 2.01 -0.15 2.10
CA ASP A 50 2.19 0.35 3.47
C ASP A 50 3.68 0.54 3.86
N GLY A 51 4.61 -0.17 3.20
CA GLY A 51 6.03 -0.09 3.52
C GLY A 51 6.78 1.12 2.94
N TRP A 52 6.30 1.71 1.84
CA TRP A 52 6.97 2.84 1.17
C TRP A 52 6.11 4.11 1.09
N LEU A 53 4.78 3.95 1.06
CA LEU A 53 3.81 5.03 1.21
C LEU A 53 3.08 4.84 2.53
N ASP A 54 3.44 5.62 3.55
CA ASP A 54 2.68 5.69 4.79
C ASP A 54 1.38 6.48 4.53
N VAL A 55 0.36 5.78 4.02
CA VAL A 55 -0.95 6.33 3.69
C VAL A 55 -1.65 6.88 4.93
N ALA A 56 -1.37 6.30 6.11
CA ALA A 56 -1.91 6.80 7.38
C ALA A 56 -1.33 8.18 7.71
N LYS A 57 -0.03 8.39 7.53
CA LYS A 57 0.59 9.72 7.66
C LYS A 57 0.04 10.73 6.64
N LEU A 58 -0.29 10.27 5.44
CA LEU A 58 -0.85 11.12 4.38
C LEU A 58 -2.30 11.57 4.67
N VAL A 59 -3.15 10.68 5.19
CA VAL A 59 -4.56 10.97 5.53
C VAL A 59 -4.71 11.62 6.92
N ALA A 60 -3.85 11.29 7.87
CA ALA A 60 -3.84 11.92 9.19
C ALA A 60 -3.45 13.41 9.15
N GLY A 61 -2.81 13.85 8.05
CA GLY A 61 -2.50 15.25 7.78
C GLY A 61 -3.69 16.14 7.39
N GLY A 62 -4.91 15.61 7.33
CA GLY A 62 -6.12 16.42 7.17
C GLY A 62 -6.55 16.63 5.73
N GLY A 63 -7.81 16.31 5.47
CA GLY A 63 -8.42 16.28 4.14
C GLY A 63 -8.32 17.60 3.39
N GLY A 64 -7.99 17.45 2.10
CA GLY A 64 -8.11 18.48 1.07
C GLY A 64 -7.31 19.73 1.37
N ASN A 65 -6.07 19.81 0.90
CA ASN A 65 -5.52 20.98 0.20
C ASN A 65 -4.04 20.73 -0.13
N LYS A 66 -3.66 21.07 -1.37
CA LYS A 66 -2.32 21.35 -1.90
C LYS A 66 -1.17 20.95 -0.97
N THR A 67 -0.52 19.84 -1.29
CA THR A 67 0.72 19.44 -0.62
C THR A 67 1.77 20.56 -0.78
N PRO A 68 2.69 20.79 0.19
CA PRO A 68 3.76 21.79 0.05
C PRO A 68 4.61 21.63 -1.22
N TYR A 69 4.57 20.45 -1.83
CA TYR A 69 5.30 20.07 -3.03
C TYR A 69 4.38 19.95 -4.26
N GLU A 70 3.24 20.66 -4.31
CA GLU A 70 2.30 20.56 -5.44
C GLU A 70 2.93 20.99 -6.78
N GLU A 71 3.69 22.08 -6.79
CA GLU A 71 4.38 22.55 -8.00
C GLU A 71 5.42 21.54 -8.49
N PHE A 72 6.17 20.95 -7.55
CA PHE A 72 7.14 19.90 -7.83
C PHE A 72 6.46 18.62 -8.35
N ALA A 73 5.34 18.22 -7.74
CA ALA A 73 4.50 17.12 -8.23
C ALA A 73 3.95 17.38 -9.63
N GLY A 74 3.61 18.64 -9.92
CA GLY A 74 3.16 19.08 -11.23
C GLY A 74 4.26 18.96 -12.30
N ALA A 75 5.50 19.35 -11.97
CA ALA A 75 6.64 19.19 -12.85
C ALA A 75 6.95 17.70 -13.13
N ILE A 76 7.08 16.90 -12.07
CA ILE A 76 7.29 15.44 -12.18
C ILE A 76 6.20 14.81 -13.05
N GLY A 77 4.93 15.16 -12.81
CA GLY A 77 3.81 14.56 -13.52
C GLY A 77 3.74 14.88 -15.02
N ARG A 78 4.37 15.98 -15.47
CA ARG A 78 4.39 16.38 -16.89
C ARG A 78 5.57 15.80 -17.64
N ASP A 79 6.73 15.75 -17.00
CA ASP A 79 7.99 15.46 -17.71
C ASP A 79 8.39 13.98 -17.57
N ILE A 80 7.94 13.31 -16.50
CA ILE A 80 8.30 11.92 -16.22
C ILE A 80 7.18 10.98 -16.65
N TYR A 81 7.58 9.94 -17.38
CA TYR A 81 6.69 8.90 -17.88
C TYR A 81 7.30 7.51 -17.71
N VAL A 82 6.43 6.51 -17.75
CA VAL A 82 6.75 5.09 -17.80
C VAL A 82 6.56 4.61 -19.25
N ASP A 83 7.44 3.74 -19.74
CA ASP A 83 7.32 3.14 -21.07
C ASP A 83 7.00 1.65 -20.95
N ILE A 84 5.82 1.26 -21.43
CA ILE A 84 5.43 -0.13 -21.49
C ILE A 84 4.97 -0.42 -22.91
N ALA A 85 5.75 -1.23 -23.64
CA ALA A 85 5.46 -1.61 -25.01
C ALA A 85 5.24 -0.41 -25.96
N GLY A 86 5.99 0.69 -25.78
CA GLY A 86 5.90 1.90 -26.59
C GLY A 86 4.82 2.88 -26.14
N TRP A 87 4.13 2.61 -25.03
CA TRP A 87 3.15 3.53 -24.45
C TRP A 87 3.82 4.43 -23.41
N HIS A 88 3.79 5.73 -23.64
CA HIS A 88 4.24 6.74 -22.68
C HIS A 88 3.12 7.07 -21.69
N LEU A 89 3.20 6.53 -20.49
CA LEU A 89 2.23 6.77 -19.42
C LEU A 89 2.83 7.76 -18.41
N TYR A 90 2.31 8.99 -18.40
CA TYR A 90 2.79 10.05 -17.52
C TYR A 90 2.41 9.80 -16.05
N LEU A 91 3.30 10.20 -15.13
CA LEU A 91 3.09 10.00 -13.70
C LEU A 91 1.92 10.80 -13.11
N ARG A 92 1.45 11.84 -13.83
CA ARG A 92 0.21 12.57 -13.48
C ARG A 92 -1.05 11.71 -13.60
N ASP A 93 -1.03 10.75 -14.52
CA ASP A 93 -2.19 9.89 -14.80
C ASP A 93 -2.10 8.57 -14.04
N MET A 94 -0.88 8.14 -13.75
CA MET A 94 -0.58 6.95 -12.96
C MET A 94 -1.04 7.08 -11.50
N GLY A 95 -1.88 6.13 -11.06
CA GLY A 95 -2.22 5.98 -9.64
C GLY A 95 -1.14 5.22 -8.86
N THR A 96 -1.10 5.42 -7.55
CA THR A 96 -0.15 4.74 -6.64
C THR A 96 -0.43 3.23 -6.45
N GLY A 97 -1.49 2.70 -7.06
CA GLY A 97 -1.89 1.30 -6.91
C GLY A 97 -2.58 0.99 -5.56
N VAL A 98 -2.85 2.01 -4.76
CA VAL A 98 -3.65 1.93 -3.52
C VAL A 98 -5.14 1.97 -3.88
N PRO A 99 -5.90 0.90 -3.61
CA PRO A 99 -7.34 0.88 -3.89
C PRO A 99 -8.07 1.99 -3.12
N GLY A 100 -8.98 2.69 -3.79
CA GLY A 100 -9.79 3.76 -3.17
C GLY A 100 -9.05 5.08 -2.92
N SER A 101 -7.79 5.20 -3.36
CA SER A 101 -7.01 6.43 -3.26
C SER A 101 -6.97 7.15 -4.61
N SER A 102 -7.32 8.44 -4.64
CA SER A 102 -7.17 9.32 -5.81
C SER A 102 -5.74 9.82 -6.00
N TYR A 103 -4.78 9.28 -5.24
CA TYR A 103 -3.42 9.78 -5.19
C TYR A 103 -2.60 9.38 -6.41
N LYS A 104 -1.98 10.37 -7.04
CA LYS A 104 -1.15 10.19 -8.22
C LYS A 104 0.28 9.82 -7.84
N MET A 105 0.96 9.11 -8.72
CA MET A 105 2.35 8.70 -8.51
C MET A 105 3.28 9.91 -8.41
N SER A 106 3.05 10.96 -9.21
CA SER A 106 3.84 12.19 -9.15
C SER A 106 3.76 12.90 -7.80
N GLN A 107 2.57 12.90 -7.18
CA GLN A 107 2.36 13.47 -5.85
C GLN A 107 3.08 12.65 -4.77
N ALA A 108 3.04 11.31 -4.88
CA ALA A 108 3.73 10.41 -3.97
C ALA A 108 5.25 10.63 -4.02
N LEU A 109 5.83 10.73 -5.21
CA LEU A 109 7.25 11.01 -5.38
C LEU A 109 7.64 12.37 -4.82
N ALA A 110 6.86 13.41 -5.12
CA ALA A 110 7.12 14.76 -4.63
C ALA A 110 7.13 14.83 -3.10
N GLN A 111 6.27 14.06 -2.42
CA GLN A 111 6.27 14.00 -0.96
C GLN A 111 7.46 13.26 -0.36
N GLN A 112 7.96 12.23 -1.05
CA GLN A 112 9.10 11.46 -0.58
C GLN A 112 10.42 12.22 -0.81
N LEU A 113 10.53 12.88 -1.97
CA LEU A 113 11.73 13.62 -2.38
C LEU A 113 11.74 15.06 -1.84
N GLY A 114 10.58 15.68 -1.68
CA GLY A 114 10.44 17.07 -1.24
C GLY A 114 11.21 17.42 0.04
N PRO A 115 11.10 16.64 1.14
CA PRO A 115 11.87 16.87 2.35
C PRO A 115 13.38 16.66 2.20
N GLN A 116 13.82 16.02 1.11
CA GLN A 116 15.23 15.74 0.82
C GLN A 116 15.85 16.82 -0.08
N LEU A 117 15.05 17.63 -0.79
CA LEU A 117 15.53 18.72 -1.65
C LEU A 117 16.54 19.64 -0.94
N PRO A 118 16.30 20.12 0.31
CA PRO A 118 17.24 21.02 0.98
C PRO A 118 18.58 20.35 1.36
N LYS A 119 18.62 19.02 1.40
CA LYS A 119 19.83 18.26 1.76
C LYS A 119 20.71 17.95 0.54
N GLY A 120 20.21 18.25 -0.67
CA GLY A 120 20.80 17.80 -1.92
C GLY A 120 20.44 16.35 -2.20
N VAL A 121 19.65 16.13 -3.25
CA VAL A 121 19.27 14.79 -3.72
C VAL A 121 20.21 14.41 -4.86
N ARG A 122 20.97 13.32 -4.70
CA ARG A 122 21.80 12.79 -5.80
C ARG A 122 20.99 11.79 -6.60
N GLU A 123 21.42 11.55 -7.84
CA GLU A 123 20.82 10.55 -8.72
C GLU A 123 20.73 9.16 -8.07
N ALA A 124 21.78 8.73 -7.35
CA ALA A 124 21.77 7.46 -6.63
C ALA A 124 20.66 7.36 -5.56
N ASP A 125 20.33 8.47 -4.90
CA ASP A 125 19.28 8.52 -3.88
C ASP A 125 17.89 8.42 -4.55
N VAL A 126 17.73 9.04 -5.73
CA VAL A 126 16.53 8.90 -6.58
C VAL A 126 16.36 7.46 -7.05
N GLU A 127 17.42 6.84 -7.58
CA GLU A 127 17.35 5.44 -8.01
C GLU A 127 16.96 4.50 -6.86
N ALA A 128 17.56 4.69 -5.69
CA ALA A 128 17.27 3.90 -4.51
C ALA A 128 15.81 4.05 -4.06
N LEU A 129 15.22 5.23 -4.23
CA LEU A 129 13.80 5.44 -4.00
C LEU A 129 12.94 4.74 -5.05
N LEU A 130 13.24 4.91 -6.34
CA LEU A 130 12.47 4.31 -7.45
C LEU A 130 12.45 2.78 -7.40
N LYS A 131 13.57 2.16 -7.00
CA LYS A 131 13.68 0.69 -6.82
C LYS A 131 12.80 0.16 -5.69
N LYS A 132 12.50 0.99 -4.67
CA LYS A 132 11.62 0.61 -3.56
C LYS A 132 10.14 0.63 -3.93
N ILE A 133 9.77 1.35 -4.98
CA ILE A 133 8.38 1.56 -5.38
C ILE A 133 7.93 0.40 -6.27
N PRO A 134 7.01 -0.45 -5.82
CA PRO A 134 6.52 -1.57 -6.60
C PRO A 134 5.32 -1.14 -7.46
N VAL A 135 5.40 -1.41 -8.75
CA VAL A 135 4.35 -1.17 -9.74
C VAL A 135 3.71 -2.50 -10.13
N LYS A 136 2.39 -2.58 -9.99
CA LYS A 136 1.58 -3.74 -10.39
C LYS A 136 1.20 -3.61 -11.87
N LEU A 137 1.67 -4.53 -12.71
CA LEU A 137 1.36 -4.59 -14.13
C LEU A 137 0.45 -5.78 -14.44
N GLY A 138 -0.33 -5.67 -15.52
CA GLY A 138 -1.21 -6.75 -15.99
C GLY A 138 -2.23 -7.21 -14.93
N ALA A 139 -2.87 -6.26 -14.25
CA ALA A 139 -3.79 -6.51 -13.13
C ALA A 139 -3.13 -7.26 -11.94
N GLY A 140 -1.83 -7.04 -11.70
CA GLY A 140 -1.09 -7.61 -10.57
C GLY A 140 -0.44 -8.96 -10.84
N LYS A 141 -0.48 -9.44 -12.08
CA LYS A 141 0.26 -10.65 -12.51
C LYS A 141 1.78 -10.44 -12.42
N ILE A 142 2.24 -9.23 -12.71
CA ILE A 142 3.65 -8.86 -12.67
C ILE A 142 3.82 -7.73 -11.67
N LYS A 143 4.86 -7.83 -10.83
CA LYS A 143 5.33 -6.74 -9.97
C LYS A 143 6.72 -6.35 -10.47
N ALA A 144 6.87 -5.12 -10.92
CA ALA A 144 8.15 -4.55 -11.33
C ALA A 144 8.43 -3.33 -10.45
N SER A 145 9.70 -2.95 -10.26
CA SER A 145 9.97 -1.68 -9.60
C SER A 145 9.65 -0.52 -10.54
N LEU A 146 9.37 0.67 -9.99
CA LEU A 146 9.15 1.87 -10.80
C LEU A 146 10.40 2.19 -11.62
N TYR A 147 11.58 1.85 -11.11
CA TYR A 147 12.84 1.97 -11.83
C TYR A 147 12.87 1.08 -13.09
N ASP A 148 12.42 -0.17 -13.00
CA ASP A 148 12.51 -1.14 -14.13
C ASP A 148 11.55 -0.82 -15.29
N VAL A 149 10.45 -0.11 -15.00
CA VAL A 149 9.44 0.25 -16.00
C VAL A 149 9.70 1.61 -16.63
N MET A 150 10.58 2.41 -16.03
CA MET A 150 10.84 3.78 -16.45
C MET A 150 12.06 3.81 -17.39
N PRO A 151 12.03 4.63 -18.46
CA PRO A 151 13.21 4.85 -19.29
C PRO A 151 14.35 5.46 -18.47
N ALA A 152 15.59 5.05 -18.75
CA ALA A 152 16.78 5.58 -18.05
C ALA A 152 16.89 7.12 -18.16
N MET A 153 16.47 7.70 -19.29
CA MET A 153 16.43 9.15 -19.50
C MET A 153 15.59 9.86 -18.44
N CYS A 154 14.42 9.30 -18.11
CA CYS A 154 13.51 9.88 -17.12
C CYS A 154 14.08 9.84 -15.69
N VAL A 155 14.98 8.89 -15.37
CA VAL A 155 15.66 8.87 -14.06
C VAL A 155 16.58 10.08 -13.92
N GLY A 156 17.38 10.35 -14.95
CA GLY A 156 18.26 11.51 -14.99
C GLY A 156 17.50 12.84 -15.01
N ASP A 157 16.39 12.90 -15.75
CA ASP A 157 15.53 14.09 -15.78
C ASP A 157 14.87 14.35 -14.42
N LEU A 158 14.46 13.29 -13.69
CA LEU A 158 13.95 13.43 -12.33
C LEU A 158 15.03 13.95 -11.37
N ALA A 159 16.27 13.49 -11.48
CA ALA A 159 17.38 13.99 -10.66
C ALA A 159 17.65 15.48 -10.95
N ARG A 160 17.67 15.89 -12.22
CA ARG A 160 17.81 17.30 -12.64
C ARG A 160 16.68 18.17 -12.11
N LEU A 161 15.44 17.69 -12.16
CA LEU A 161 14.29 18.38 -11.58
C LEU A 161 14.46 18.56 -10.07
N CYS A 162 14.95 17.55 -9.35
CA CYS A 162 15.24 17.68 -7.92
C CYS A 162 16.28 18.78 -7.65
N GLU A 163 17.37 18.81 -8.42
CA GLU A 163 18.40 19.84 -8.29
C GLU A 163 17.87 21.25 -8.61
N GLU A 164 17.04 21.38 -9.64
CA GLU A 164 16.44 22.67 -9.99
C GLU A 164 15.56 23.21 -8.86
N PHE A 165 14.70 22.37 -8.30
CA PHE A 165 13.82 22.76 -7.18
C PHE A 165 14.57 22.94 -5.87
N ALA A 166 15.72 22.28 -5.67
CA ALA A 166 16.58 22.51 -4.51
C ALA A 166 17.33 23.84 -4.56
N ARG A 167 17.54 24.41 -5.76
CA ARG A 167 18.19 25.72 -5.95
C ARG A 167 17.23 26.90 -5.81
N ARG A 168 15.93 26.67 -5.88
CA ARG A 168 14.89 27.70 -5.72
C ARG A 168 14.65 27.98 -4.24
#